data_AF-A0A9F5J892-F1
#
_entry.id   AF-A0A9F5J892-F1
#
_cell.length_a   1.000
_cell.length_b   1.000
_cell.length_c   1.000
_cell.angle_alpha   90.00
_cell.angle_beta   90.00
_cell.angle_gamma   90.00
#
_symmetry.space_group_name_H-M   'P 1'
#
loop_
_entity.id
_entity.type
_entity.pdbx_description
1 polymer ?
#
loop_
_entity_poly.entity_id
_entity_poly.type
_entity_poly.pdbx_seq_one_letter_code
_entity_poly.pdbx_strand_id
1 'polypeptide(L)'
;MAGWNIPIGLLLQKGLIQPQECNILKAVSGFFSASCVPTAKNEGYPANLCELCIGDSKGNFRCNASSQETYYGYTGAFRCLAEGHGDVAFVKHSSVFENTDGHNTDAWASTLQSGDFQLLCPNGARAEVAQFARCHWGQVPPRAIMVHPDTNALVVYGLLDKAQDFFGDDNNGNGFKMFSSADFQKQDLIFKDSTVAIVPVRERRTFKSWLGQPFLDSLEGLESSQCSRAATKSVNVILLLTILTLATISSS
;
A
#
# COMPACT_ATOMS: atom_id res chain seq x y z
N MET A 1 -2.51 -0.29 -1.84
CA MET A 1 -1.65 0.52 -0.94
C MET A 1 -2.09 0.42 0.51
N ALA A 2 -3.33 0.80 0.88
CA ALA A 2 -3.75 0.71 2.28
C ALA A 2 -3.95 -0.74 2.78
N GLY A 3 -4.34 -1.68 1.90
CA GLY A 3 -4.55 -3.09 2.29
C GLY A 3 -3.31 -3.99 2.32
N TRP A 4 -2.13 -3.50 1.94
CA TRP A 4 -0.89 -4.30 1.93
C TRP A 4 0.32 -3.45 2.31
N ASN A 5 0.70 -2.49 1.47
CA ASN A 5 1.98 -1.78 1.64
C ASN A 5 2.11 -1.09 3.01
N ILE A 6 1.11 -0.30 3.42
CA ILE A 6 1.16 0.39 4.71
C ILE A 6 1.17 -0.59 5.89
N PRO A 7 0.19 -1.50 6.04
CA PRO A 7 0.15 -2.37 7.21
C PRO A 7 1.33 -3.32 7.27
N ILE A 8 1.70 -3.98 6.17
CA ILE A 8 2.83 -4.90 6.15
C ILE A 8 4.15 -4.15 6.36
N GLY A 9 4.32 -2.98 5.71
CA GLY A 9 5.50 -2.13 5.90
C GLY A 9 5.71 -1.72 7.36
N LEU A 10 4.66 -1.31 8.06
CA LEU A 10 4.73 -0.95 9.48
C LEU A 10 5.00 -2.14 10.39
N LEU A 11 4.41 -3.31 10.10
CA LEU A 11 4.69 -4.52 10.86
C LEU A 11 6.16 -4.97 10.71
N LEU A 12 6.71 -4.82 9.51
CA LEU A 12 8.14 -5.06 9.23
C LEU A 12 9.02 -4.04 9.96
N GLN A 13 8.72 -2.74 9.84
CA GLN A 13 9.48 -1.67 10.49
C GLN A 13 9.50 -1.82 12.02
N LYS A 14 8.37 -2.22 12.63
CA LYS A 14 8.26 -2.48 14.06
C LYS A 14 8.91 -3.80 14.50
N GLY A 15 9.40 -4.62 13.57
CA GLY A 15 10.01 -5.93 13.85
C GLY A 15 9.01 -7.00 14.31
N LEU A 16 7.70 -6.79 14.10
CA LEU A 16 6.65 -7.76 14.42
C LEU A 16 6.58 -8.89 13.39
N ILE A 17 6.88 -8.57 12.13
CA ILE A 17 7.12 -9.55 11.07
C ILE A 17 8.60 -9.46 10.71
N GLN A 18 9.29 -10.60 10.72
CA GLN A 18 10.71 -10.68 10.38
C GLN A 18 10.90 -11.67 9.23
N PRO A 19 11.09 -11.20 7.99
CA PRO A 19 11.21 -12.08 6.85
C PRO A 19 12.55 -12.80 6.86
N GLN A 20 12.49 -14.13 6.84
CA GLN A 20 13.63 -14.99 6.54
C GLN A 20 13.80 -15.10 5.03
N GLU A 21 15.05 -15.20 4.58
CA GLU A 21 15.40 -15.36 3.15
C GLU A 21 14.79 -14.28 2.24
N CYS A 22 14.43 -13.13 2.82
CA CYS A 22 13.79 -12.02 2.12
C CYS A 22 12.50 -12.39 1.38
N ASN A 23 11.75 -13.34 1.96
CA ASN A 23 10.44 -13.74 1.48
C ASN A 23 9.35 -13.12 2.37
N ILE A 24 8.92 -11.91 2.01
CA ILE A 24 7.85 -11.19 2.72
C ILE A 24 6.55 -12.00 2.72
N LEU A 25 6.19 -12.63 1.60
CA LEU A 25 4.97 -13.43 1.51
C LEU A 25 4.99 -14.58 2.53
N LYS A 26 6.11 -15.29 2.63
CA LYS A 26 6.30 -16.36 3.62
C LYS A 26 6.23 -15.84 5.05
N ALA A 27 6.81 -14.67 5.31
CA ALA A 27 6.80 -14.05 6.62
C ALA A 27 5.38 -13.62 7.05
N VAL A 28 4.65 -12.96 6.16
CA VAL A 28 3.25 -12.56 6.39
C VAL A 28 2.37 -13.80 6.56
N SER A 29 2.56 -14.84 5.74
CA SER A 29 1.85 -16.12 5.91
C SER A 29 2.17 -16.84 7.22
N GLY A 30 3.32 -16.59 7.83
CA GLY A 30 3.66 -17.15 9.13
C GLY A 30 3.09 -16.33 10.30
N PHE A 31 2.74 -15.06 10.06
CA PHE A 31 2.20 -14.15 11.07
C PHE A 31 0.68 -14.23 11.16
N PHE A 32 -0.02 -14.20 10.03
CA PHE A 32 -1.47 -14.41 9.97
C PHE A 32 -1.76 -15.87 9.64
N SER A 33 -2.57 -16.53 10.48
CA SER A 33 -2.92 -17.94 10.30
C SER A 33 -3.62 -18.20 8.96
N ALA A 34 -4.60 -17.36 8.62
CA ALA A 34 -5.30 -17.34 7.35
C ALA A 34 -5.56 -15.89 6.92
N SER A 35 -5.67 -15.64 5.62
CA SER A 35 -5.97 -14.32 5.07
C SER A 35 -6.73 -14.43 3.75
N CYS A 36 -7.31 -13.31 3.30
CA CYS A 36 -7.68 -13.12 1.91
C CYS A 36 -6.87 -11.97 1.32
N VAL A 37 -5.85 -12.32 0.53
CA VAL A 37 -4.97 -11.40 -0.16
C VAL A 37 -4.97 -11.75 -1.65
N PRO A 38 -5.93 -11.18 -2.42
CA PRO A 38 -6.05 -11.50 -3.83
C PRO A 38 -4.79 -11.18 -4.63
N THR A 39 -4.42 -12.07 -5.55
CA THR A 39 -3.18 -12.02 -6.31
C THR A 39 -3.41 -12.32 -7.80
N ALA A 40 -2.56 -11.77 -8.66
CA ALA A 40 -2.48 -12.17 -10.07
C ALA A 40 -1.48 -13.31 -10.31
N LYS A 41 -0.71 -13.68 -9.27
CA LYS A 41 0.39 -14.65 -9.35
C LYS A 41 0.06 -15.87 -8.50
N ASN A 42 -0.05 -17.02 -9.16
CA ASN A 42 -0.46 -18.27 -8.52
C ASN A 42 0.72 -19.16 -8.09
N GLU A 43 1.85 -19.10 -8.80
CA GLU A 43 3.01 -19.93 -8.49
C GLU A 43 3.81 -19.41 -7.28
N GLY A 44 4.03 -20.27 -6.29
CA GLY A 44 4.80 -19.95 -5.09
C GLY A 44 4.08 -19.01 -4.12
N TYR A 45 2.79 -18.74 -4.33
CA TYR A 45 1.97 -17.94 -3.42
C TYR A 45 1.55 -18.78 -2.21
N PRO A 46 1.81 -18.36 -0.96
CA PRO A 46 1.41 -19.12 0.22
C PRO A 46 -0.11 -19.34 0.26
N ALA A 47 -0.54 -20.60 0.39
CA ALA A 47 -1.94 -20.99 0.28
C ALA A 47 -2.83 -20.31 1.33
N ASN A 48 -2.33 -20.13 2.55
CA ASN A 48 -3.08 -19.51 3.64
C ASN A 48 -3.40 -18.03 3.39
N LEU A 49 -2.67 -17.35 2.49
CA LEU A 49 -2.99 -15.97 2.08
C LEU A 49 -4.25 -15.90 1.20
N CYS A 50 -4.72 -17.01 0.67
CA CYS A 50 -5.95 -17.12 -0.13
C CYS A 50 -7.06 -17.91 0.57
N GLU A 51 -6.82 -18.35 1.80
CA GLU A 51 -7.69 -19.28 2.52
C GLU A 51 -9.04 -18.66 2.87
N LEU A 52 -9.08 -17.36 3.19
CA LEU A 52 -10.34 -16.68 3.50
C LEU A 52 -11.06 -16.13 2.26
N CYS A 53 -10.43 -16.17 1.08
CA CYS A 53 -11.06 -15.71 -0.16
C CYS A 53 -12.13 -16.70 -0.63
N ILE A 54 -13.20 -16.19 -1.25
CA ILE A 54 -14.39 -17.02 -1.58
C ILE A 54 -14.72 -17.06 -3.07
N GLY A 55 -14.13 -16.19 -3.89
CA GLY A 55 -14.41 -16.09 -5.31
C GLY A 55 -15.73 -15.39 -5.62
N ASP A 56 -16.30 -15.69 -6.79
CA ASP A 56 -17.64 -15.24 -7.19
C ASP A 56 -18.75 -16.06 -6.52
N SER A 57 -20.01 -15.80 -6.87
CA SER A 57 -21.17 -16.53 -6.31
C SER A 57 -21.19 -18.03 -6.59
N LYS A 58 -20.33 -18.52 -7.49
CA LYS A 58 -20.14 -19.93 -7.84
C LYS A 58 -18.81 -20.49 -7.30
N GLY A 59 -18.03 -19.69 -6.56
CA GLY A 59 -16.71 -20.06 -6.06
C GLY A 59 -15.60 -20.00 -7.12
N ASN A 60 -15.85 -19.47 -8.31
CA ASN A 60 -14.80 -19.27 -9.32
C ASN A 60 -13.99 -18.02 -9.00
N PHE A 61 -12.84 -17.86 -9.66
CA PHE A 61 -11.97 -16.69 -9.48
C PHE A 61 -11.52 -16.45 -8.03
N ARG A 62 -11.52 -17.50 -7.20
CA ARG A 62 -11.04 -17.44 -5.82
C ARG A 62 -9.62 -16.88 -5.75
N CYS A 63 -9.44 -15.88 -4.91
CA CYS A 63 -8.19 -15.15 -4.71
C CYS A 63 -7.67 -14.40 -5.95
N ASN A 64 -8.49 -14.21 -6.98
CA ASN A 64 -8.11 -13.46 -8.17
C ASN A 64 -8.02 -11.96 -7.84
N ALA A 65 -6.96 -11.28 -8.29
CA ALA A 65 -6.82 -9.82 -8.16
C ALA A 65 -7.75 -9.01 -9.09
N SER A 66 -9.04 -9.27 -9.02
CA SER A 66 -10.09 -8.56 -9.75
C SER A 66 -11.40 -8.55 -8.95
N SER A 67 -12.35 -7.72 -9.37
CA SER A 67 -13.69 -7.64 -8.77
C SER A 67 -14.53 -8.92 -8.91
N GLN A 68 -14.02 -9.96 -9.58
CA GLN A 68 -14.67 -11.26 -9.60
C GLN A 68 -14.52 -12.00 -8.27
N GLU A 69 -13.46 -11.70 -7.50
CA GLU A 69 -13.33 -12.13 -6.11
C GLU A 69 -14.17 -11.21 -5.21
N THR A 70 -15.12 -11.79 -4.48
CA THR A 70 -16.04 -11.03 -3.61
C THR A 70 -15.31 -10.23 -2.54
N TYR A 71 -14.18 -10.73 -2.03
CA TYR A 71 -13.36 -10.02 -1.03
C TYR A 71 -12.27 -9.11 -1.61
N TYR A 72 -12.31 -8.83 -2.91
CA TYR A 72 -11.37 -7.92 -3.54
C TYR A 72 -11.65 -6.43 -3.26
N GLY A 73 -10.57 -5.65 -3.15
CA GLY A 73 -10.63 -4.21 -2.92
C GLY A 73 -11.07 -3.83 -1.50
N TYR A 74 -11.33 -2.54 -1.26
CA TYR A 74 -11.65 -2.06 0.09
C TYR A 74 -13.03 -2.51 0.57
N THR A 75 -14.03 -2.49 -0.31
CA THR A 75 -15.38 -2.99 0.00
C THR A 75 -15.35 -4.49 0.30
N GLY A 76 -14.69 -5.27 -0.55
CA GLY A 76 -14.57 -6.72 -0.34
C GLY A 76 -13.79 -7.08 0.93
N ALA A 77 -12.70 -6.38 1.23
CA ALA A 77 -11.94 -6.60 2.46
C ALA A 77 -12.75 -6.27 3.72
N PHE A 78 -13.54 -5.19 3.70
CA PHE A 78 -14.46 -4.87 4.81
C PHE A 78 -15.58 -5.92 4.92
N ARG A 79 -16.12 -6.39 3.79
CA ARG A 79 -17.10 -7.49 3.76
C ARG A 79 -16.56 -8.77 4.37
N CYS A 80 -15.30 -9.14 4.11
CA CYS A 80 -14.65 -10.30 4.72
C CYS A 80 -14.66 -10.25 6.26
N LEU A 81 -14.43 -9.06 6.83
CA LEU A 81 -14.55 -8.82 8.28
C LEU A 81 -16.01 -8.88 8.75
N ALA A 82 -16.91 -8.19 8.05
CA ALA A 82 -18.32 -8.09 8.44
C ALA A 82 -19.06 -9.43 8.39
N GLU A 83 -18.70 -10.32 7.45
CA GLU A 83 -19.24 -11.69 7.35
C GLU A 83 -18.54 -12.67 8.32
N GLY A 84 -17.56 -12.20 9.12
CA GLY A 84 -16.89 -13.01 10.14
C GLY A 84 -15.86 -14.00 9.61
N HIS A 85 -15.41 -13.84 8.37
CA HIS A 85 -14.38 -14.70 7.79
C HIS A 85 -12.97 -14.33 8.25
N GLY A 86 -12.73 -13.06 8.59
CA GLY A 86 -11.47 -12.59 9.16
C GLY A 86 -11.67 -11.67 10.36
N ASP A 87 -10.65 -11.57 11.22
CA ASP A 87 -10.71 -10.80 12.48
C ASP A 87 -10.26 -9.33 12.33
N VAL A 88 -9.60 -8.99 11.23
CA VAL A 88 -9.07 -7.66 10.95
C VAL A 88 -9.11 -7.37 9.46
N ALA A 89 -9.49 -6.14 9.08
CA ALA A 89 -9.45 -5.67 7.70
C ALA A 89 -8.63 -4.39 7.58
N PHE A 90 -7.69 -4.37 6.63
CA PHE A 90 -6.90 -3.18 6.30
C PHE A 90 -7.57 -2.41 5.14
N VAL A 91 -8.34 -1.38 5.47
CA VAL A 91 -9.15 -0.59 4.53
C VAL A 91 -8.90 0.91 4.67
N LYS A 92 -9.45 1.73 3.76
CA LYS A 92 -9.45 3.19 3.90
C LYS A 92 -10.44 3.61 4.99
N HIS A 93 -10.21 4.78 5.58
CA HIS A 93 -11.06 5.31 6.65
C HIS A 93 -12.55 5.44 6.28
N SER A 94 -12.86 5.70 5.01
CA SER A 94 -14.24 5.85 4.55
C SER A 94 -14.98 4.52 4.33
N SER A 95 -14.27 3.37 4.27
CA SER A 95 -14.87 2.09 3.90
C SER A 95 -15.95 1.62 4.86
N VAL A 96 -15.83 1.90 6.16
CA VAL A 96 -16.87 1.56 7.13
C VAL A 96 -18.12 2.39 6.83
N PHE A 97 -18.00 3.71 6.75
CA PHE A 97 -19.12 4.62 6.49
C PHE A 97 -19.80 4.35 5.14
N GLU A 98 -19.03 4.03 4.10
CA GLU A 98 -19.56 3.69 2.77
C GLU A 98 -20.39 2.39 2.78
N ASN A 99 -20.23 1.51 3.78
CA ASN A 99 -20.84 0.18 3.81
C ASN A 99 -21.68 -0.10 5.06
N THR A 100 -22.02 0.93 5.84
CA THR A 100 -22.82 0.80 7.06
C THR A 100 -23.86 1.92 7.12
N ASP A 101 -24.76 1.85 8.11
CA ASP A 101 -25.75 2.91 8.37
C ASP A 101 -26.63 3.23 7.16
N GLY A 102 -26.91 2.22 6.33
CA GLY A 102 -27.77 2.32 5.14
C GLY A 102 -27.11 2.90 3.89
N HIS A 103 -25.80 3.22 3.90
CA HIS A 103 -25.10 3.76 2.72
C HIS A 103 -24.84 2.72 1.62
N ASN A 104 -24.79 1.44 1.97
CA ASN A 104 -24.74 0.34 1.02
C ASN A 104 -26.02 -0.52 1.12
N THR A 105 -26.75 -0.61 0.01
CA THR A 105 -28.01 -1.35 -0.10
C THR A 105 -27.84 -2.84 -0.41
N ASP A 106 -26.62 -3.31 -0.62
CA ASP A 106 -26.34 -4.72 -0.83
C ASP A 106 -26.79 -5.56 0.37
N ALA A 107 -27.28 -6.77 0.10
CA ALA A 107 -27.82 -7.66 1.13
C ALA A 107 -26.85 -7.91 2.30
N TRP A 108 -25.54 -8.05 2.02
CA TRP A 108 -24.51 -8.30 3.04
C TRP A 108 -24.24 -7.10 3.97
N ALA A 109 -24.55 -5.87 3.51
CA ALA A 109 -24.26 -4.63 4.22
C ALA A 109 -25.49 -3.97 4.84
N SER A 110 -26.68 -4.35 4.37
CA SER A 110 -27.95 -3.68 4.64
C SER A 110 -28.33 -3.50 6.12
N THR A 111 -27.81 -4.35 7.01
CA THR A 111 -28.08 -4.30 8.46
C THR A 111 -26.88 -3.87 9.29
N LEU A 112 -25.75 -3.54 8.68
CA LEU A 112 -24.52 -3.20 9.41
C LEU A 112 -24.60 -1.79 10.00
N GLN A 113 -24.18 -1.64 11.26
CA GLN A 113 -24.04 -0.35 11.92
C GLN A 113 -22.56 0.00 12.07
N SER A 114 -22.20 1.26 11.84
CA SER A 114 -20.79 1.69 11.96
C SER A 114 -20.25 1.53 13.40
N GLY A 115 -21.14 1.60 14.39
CA GLY A 115 -20.83 1.41 15.82
C GLY A 115 -20.39 -0.01 16.20
N ASP A 116 -20.66 -1.01 15.36
CA ASP A 116 -20.25 -2.40 15.60
C ASP A 116 -18.76 -2.63 15.32
N PHE A 117 -18.09 -1.64 14.72
CA PHE A 117 -16.69 -1.72 14.29
C PHE A 117 -15.80 -0.75 15.06
N GLN A 118 -14.52 -1.11 15.19
CA GLN A 118 -13.51 -0.28 15.85
C GLN A 118 -12.22 -0.26 15.06
N LEU A 119 -11.48 0.83 15.19
CA LEU A 119 -10.13 0.99 14.66
C LEU A 119 -9.10 0.45 15.64
N LEU A 120 -8.06 -0.17 15.11
CA LEU A 120 -6.85 -0.53 15.86
C LEU A 120 -5.80 0.56 15.64
N CYS A 121 -5.34 1.19 16.71
CA CYS A 121 -4.36 2.26 16.64
C CYS A 121 -2.93 1.69 16.73
N PRO A 122 -1.93 2.29 16.07
CA PRO A 122 -0.54 1.80 16.11
C PRO A 122 0.11 1.79 17.51
N ASN A 123 -0.49 2.46 18.49
CA ASN A 123 -0.08 2.48 19.89
C ASN A 123 -0.74 1.38 20.73
N GLY A 124 -1.53 0.49 20.12
CA GLY A 124 -2.23 -0.61 20.79
C GLY A 124 -3.62 -0.26 21.32
N ALA A 125 -4.03 1.01 21.27
CA ALA A 125 -5.39 1.41 21.65
C ALA A 125 -6.43 1.00 20.59
N ARG A 126 -7.70 1.03 20.99
CA ARG A 126 -8.86 0.94 20.08
C ARG A 126 -9.58 2.28 20.06
N ALA A 127 -10.15 2.65 18.92
CA ALA A 127 -10.92 3.87 18.77
C ALA A 127 -12.18 3.65 17.93
N GLU A 128 -13.17 4.51 18.09
CA GLU A 128 -14.34 4.53 17.22
C GLU A 128 -13.95 4.88 15.78
N VAL A 129 -14.72 4.40 14.81
CA VAL A 129 -14.43 4.59 13.38
C VAL A 129 -14.39 6.06 12.96
N ALA A 130 -15.12 6.95 13.64
CA ALA A 130 -15.09 8.39 13.41
C ALA A 130 -13.76 9.06 13.80
N GLN A 131 -12.95 8.41 14.63
CA GLN A 131 -11.68 8.94 15.14
C GLN A 131 -10.48 8.61 14.23
N PHE A 132 -10.73 8.19 12.99
CA PHE A 132 -9.70 7.79 12.02
C PHE A 132 -8.60 8.82 11.83
N ALA A 133 -8.89 10.12 11.97
CA ALA A 133 -7.89 11.18 11.83
C ALA A 133 -6.80 11.13 12.92
N ARG A 134 -7.09 10.53 14.08
CA ARG A 134 -6.15 10.34 15.20
C ARG A 134 -5.70 8.90 15.36
N CYS A 135 -6.49 7.95 14.87
CA CYS A 135 -6.22 6.51 14.92
C CYS A 135 -6.17 5.93 13.50
N HIS A 136 -4.99 5.97 12.88
CA HIS A 136 -4.74 5.37 11.58
C HIS A 136 -3.34 4.78 11.51
N TRP A 137 -3.14 3.80 10.63
CA TRP A 137 -1.83 3.20 10.41
C TRP A 137 -0.95 4.07 9.50
N GLY A 138 -1.55 4.78 8.56
CA GLY A 138 -0.83 5.72 7.72
C GLY A 138 -1.79 6.53 6.87
N GLN A 139 -1.31 7.69 6.42
CA GLN A 139 -2.02 8.49 5.43
C GLN A 139 -1.45 8.15 4.06
N VAL A 140 -2.30 7.71 3.14
CA VAL A 140 -1.90 7.62 1.73
C VAL A 140 -1.94 9.04 1.15
N PRO A 141 -0.81 9.61 0.76
CA PRO A 141 -0.78 10.96 0.17
C PRO A 141 -1.56 10.96 -1.15
N PRO A 142 -2.31 12.03 -1.46
CA PRO A 142 -2.94 12.19 -2.77
C PRO A 142 -1.91 12.15 -3.91
N ARG A 143 -2.37 11.85 -5.12
CA ARG A 143 -1.51 11.91 -6.32
C ARG A 143 -0.98 13.34 -6.50
N ALA A 144 0.25 13.43 -7.00
CA ALA A 144 0.91 14.70 -7.30
C ALA A 144 1.45 14.70 -8.72
N ILE A 145 1.56 15.91 -9.27
CA ILE A 145 2.20 16.16 -10.56
C ILE A 145 3.67 16.39 -10.28
N MET A 146 4.51 15.51 -10.83
CA MET A 146 5.96 15.58 -10.68
C MET A 146 6.54 16.35 -11.86
N VAL A 147 7.42 17.31 -11.57
CA VAL A 147 8.12 18.11 -12.57
C VAL A 147 9.62 18.03 -12.35
N HIS A 148 10.41 18.33 -13.39
CA HIS A 148 11.86 18.42 -13.24
C HIS A 148 12.23 19.56 -12.28
N PRO A 149 13.32 19.48 -11.50
CA PRO A 149 13.76 20.56 -10.61
C PRO A 149 13.93 21.92 -11.33
N ASP A 150 14.28 21.90 -12.62
CA ASP A 150 14.44 23.12 -13.43
C ASP A 150 13.11 23.67 -13.98
N THR A 151 12.01 22.93 -13.84
CA THR A 151 10.67 23.38 -14.23
C THR A 151 10.07 24.22 -13.10
N ASN A 152 9.58 25.42 -13.43
CA ASN A 152 8.87 26.24 -12.45
C ASN A 152 7.50 25.64 -12.11
N ALA A 153 7.42 24.94 -10.98
CA ALA A 153 6.19 24.29 -10.50
C ALA A 153 5.04 25.27 -10.27
N LEU A 154 5.30 26.55 -9.97
CA LEU A 154 4.25 27.56 -9.81
C LEU A 154 3.58 27.90 -11.14
N VAL A 155 4.32 27.87 -12.25
CA VAL A 155 3.76 28.08 -13.59
C VAL A 155 2.89 26.89 -13.98
N VAL A 156 3.35 25.67 -13.69
CA VAL A 156 2.57 24.44 -13.94
C VAL A 156 1.27 24.45 -13.11
N TYR A 157 1.36 24.77 -11.81
CA TYR A 157 0.19 24.92 -10.97
C TYR A 157 -0.72 26.03 -11.48
N GLY A 158 -0.21 27.22 -11.80
CA GLY A 158 -1.01 28.33 -12.29
C GLY A 158 -1.76 28.03 -13.59
N LEU A 159 -1.14 27.29 -14.52
CA LEU A 159 -1.80 26.80 -15.73
C LEU A 159 -2.97 25.87 -15.39
N LEU A 160 -2.74 24.89 -14.51
CA LEU A 160 -3.75 23.90 -14.13
C LEU A 160 -4.86 24.50 -13.27
N ASP A 161 -4.52 25.47 -12.42
CA ASP A 161 -5.45 26.23 -11.60
C ASP A 161 -6.39 27.07 -12.49
N LYS A 162 -5.83 27.72 -13.51
CA LYS A 162 -6.65 28.40 -14.52
C LYS A 162 -7.46 27.44 -15.38
N ALA A 163 -6.95 26.26 -15.69
CA ALA A 163 -7.69 25.26 -16.45
C ALA A 163 -8.89 24.71 -15.66
N GLN A 164 -8.70 24.41 -14.36
CA GLN A 164 -9.80 23.88 -13.53
C GLN A 164 -10.92 24.90 -13.29
N ASP A 165 -10.66 26.21 -13.34
CA ASP A 165 -11.70 27.24 -13.29
C ASP A 165 -12.76 27.05 -14.42
N PHE A 166 -12.34 26.52 -15.57
CA PHE A 166 -13.24 26.27 -16.71
C PHE A 166 -13.65 24.80 -16.83
N PHE A 167 -12.76 23.88 -16.52
CA PHE A 167 -12.91 22.46 -16.86
C PHE A 167 -12.92 21.52 -15.64
N GLY A 168 -12.83 22.05 -14.43
CA GLY A 168 -12.73 21.25 -13.20
C GLY A 168 -14.06 20.67 -12.71
N ASP A 169 -15.17 21.39 -12.90
CA ASP A 169 -16.51 20.86 -12.59
C ASP A 169 -16.98 19.96 -13.74
N ASP A 170 -17.29 18.70 -13.47
CA ASP A 170 -17.79 17.75 -14.46
C ASP A 170 -19.14 18.14 -15.08
N ASN A 171 -19.85 19.12 -14.51
CA ASN A 171 -21.08 19.69 -15.06
C ASN A 171 -20.86 20.98 -15.87
N ASN A 172 -19.61 21.37 -16.11
CA ASN A 172 -19.31 22.58 -16.87
C ASN A 172 -19.84 22.50 -18.33
N GLY A 173 -20.18 23.66 -18.89
CA GLY A 173 -20.63 23.81 -20.28
C GLY A 173 -19.51 24.14 -21.27
N ASN A 174 -18.23 24.03 -20.89
CA ASN A 174 -17.08 24.54 -21.64
C ASN A 174 -16.46 23.51 -22.61
N GLY A 175 -17.12 22.36 -22.82
CA GLY A 175 -16.73 21.37 -23.83
C GLY A 175 -15.52 20.49 -23.47
N PHE A 176 -15.02 20.55 -22.23
CA PHE A 176 -13.98 19.67 -21.73
C PHE A 176 -14.11 19.45 -20.21
N LYS A 177 -13.83 18.23 -19.75
CA LYS A 177 -13.88 17.84 -18.33
C LYS A 177 -12.52 17.31 -17.91
N MET A 178 -11.82 18.05 -17.08
CA MET A 178 -10.43 17.77 -16.74
C MET A 178 -10.29 16.54 -15.82
N PHE A 179 -11.31 16.25 -15.02
CA PHE A 179 -11.32 15.14 -14.07
C PHE A 179 -12.33 14.05 -14.45
N SER A 180 -12.72 13.95 -15.72
CA SER A 180 -13.61 12.88 -16.19
C SER A 180 -13.05 12.19 -17.43
N SER A 181 -13.02 10.86 -17.37
CA SER A 181 -12.59 10.01 -18.48
C SER A 181 -13.75 9.34 -19.24
N ALA A 182 -15.00 9.68 -18.91
CA ALA A 182 -16.20 8.99 -19.38
C ALA A 182 -16.30 8.90 -20.91
N ASP A 183 -15.86 9.93 -21.63
CA ASP A 183 -15.92 10.00 -23.09
C ASP A 183 -14.92 9.06 -23.80
N PHE A 184 -13.95 8.49 -23.07
CA PHE A 184 -12.82 7.75 -23.64
C PHE A 184 -12.89 6.23 -23.42
N GLN A 185 -13.99 5.70 -22.88
CA GLN A 185 -14.17 4.27 -22.53
C GLN A 185 -13.05 3.70 -21.64
N LYS A 186 -12.34 4.57 -20.92
CA LYS A 186 -11.29 4.26 -19.94
C LYS A 186 -11.53 5.13 -18.71
N GLN A 187 -10.88 4.77 -17.61
CA GLN A 187 -10.99 5.48 -16.33
C GLN A 187 -9.64 6.09 -15.95
N ASP A 188 -9.69 7.16 -15.16
CA ASP A 188 -8.53 7.82 -14.56
C ASP A 188 -7.44 8.25 -15.58
N LEU A 189 -7.85 8.81 -16.71
CA LEU A 189 -6.95 9.32 -17.74
C LEU A 189 -6.36 10.67 -17.33
N ILE A 190 -5.03 10.75 -17.28
CA ILE A 190 -4.24 11.89 -16.78
C ILE A 190 -4.43 12.12 -15.27
N PHE A 191 -5.66 12.42 -14.84
CA PHE A 191 -6.07 12.57 -13.46
C PHE A 191 -7.03 11.46 -13.04
N LYS A 192 -7.19 11.25 -11.74
CA LYS A 192 -8.20 10.33 -11.21
C LYS A 192 -9.58 10.93 -11.47
N ASP A 193 -10.56 10.10 -11.85
CA ASP A 193 -11.93 10.56 -12.08
C ASP A 193 -12.60 11.06 -10.78
N SER A 194 -12.04 10.70 -9.62
CA SER A 194 -12.45 11.19 -8.31
C SER A 194 -11.74 12.48 -7.86
N THR A 195 -10.95 13.11 -8.73
CA THR A 195 -10.27 14.37 -8.41
C THR A 195 -11.27 15.51 -8.39
N VAL A 196 -11.34 16.25 -7.28
CA VAL A 196 -12.24 17.42 -7.17
C VAL A 196 -11.51 18.72 -7.49
N ALA A 197 -10.21 18.80 -7.18
CA ALA A 197 -9.40 19.98 -7.45
C ALA A 197 -7.90 19.63 -7.44
N ILE A 198 -7.12 20.41 -8.18
CA ILE A 198 -5.66 20.49 -8.07
C ILE A 198 -5.33 21.62 -7.09
N VAL A 199 -4.46 21.32 -6.12
CA VAL A 199 -4.06 22.24 -5.05
C VAL A 199 -2.55 22.44 -5.05
N PRO A 200 -2.04 23.60 -4.58
CA PRO A 200 -0.61 23.84 -4.55
C PRO A 200 0.05 22.98 -3.46
N VAL A 201 1.26 22.48 -3.74
CA VAL A 201 2.05 21.67 -2.79
C VAL A 201 2.58 22.46 -1.58
N ARG A 202 2.48 23.80 -1.63
CA ARG A 202 2.95 24.75 -0.60
C ARG A 202 4.40 24.50 -0.19
N GLU A 203 4.63 24.09 1.05
CA GLU A 203 5.95 23.80 1.62
C GLU A 203 6.43 22.37 1.32
N ARG A 204 5.53 21.47 0.89
CA ARG A 204 5.83 20.05 0.63
C ARG A 204 6.41 19.83 -0.78
N ARG A 205 7.50 20.53 -1.10
CA ARG A 205 8.07 20.61 -2.47
C ARG A 205 8.98 19.45 -2.86
N THR A 206 9.31 18.57 -1.92
CA THR A 206 10.12 17.37 -2.20
C THR A 206 9.26 16.11 -2.09
N PHE A 207 9.64 15.04 -2.80
CA PHE A 207 8.94 13.76 -2.71
C PHE A 207 8.82 13.29 -1.24
N LYS A 208 9.88 13.46 -0.44
CA LYS A 208 9.89 13.07 0.98
C LYS A 208 8.86 13.86 1.78
N SER A 209 8.85 15.18 1.64
CA SER A 209 7.89 16.05 2.33
C SER A 209 6.44 15.86 1.86
N TRP A 210 6.23 15.49 0.59
CA TRP A 210 4.91 15.21 0.04
C TRP A 210 4.34 13.90 0.57
N LEU A 211 5.14 12.85 0.52
CA LEU A 211 4.72 11.52 0.97
C LEU A 211 4.59 11.46 2.51
N GLY A 212 5.44 12.17 3.23
CA GLY A 212 5.48 12.19 4.69
C GLY A 212 6.22 10.99 5.27
N GLN A 213 6.87 11.21 6.43
CA GLN A 213 7.72 10.18 7.06
C GLN A 213 6.99 8.85 7.34
N PRO A 214 5.76 8.81 7.89
CA PRO A 214 5.08 7.54 8.18
C PRO A 214 4.85 6.66 6.94
N PHE A 215 4.61 7.28 5.78
CA PHE A 215 4.47 6.55 4.52
C PHE A 215 5.82 6.04 4.01
N LEU A 216 6.87 6.88 4.09
CA LEU A 216 8.24 6.48 3.70
C LEU A 216 8.74 5.32 4.55
N ASP A 217 8.54 5.37 5.86
CA ASP A 217 8.87 4.30 6.80
C ASP A 217 8.22 2.96 6.41
N SER A 218 6.97 3.02 5.93
CA SER A 218 6.24 1.83 5.47
C SER A 218 6.82 1.28 4.16
N LEU A 219 7.27 2.15 3.24
CA LEU A 219 7.97 1.73 2.03
C LEU A 219 9.34 1.14 2.35
N GLU A 220 10.09 1.79 3.23
CA GLU A 220 11.42 1.34 3.66
C GLU A 220 11.34 -0.06 4.29
N GLY A 221 10.34 -0.35 5.13
CA GLY A 221 10.15 -1.70 5.67
C GLY A 221 9.94 -2.78 4.60
N LEU A 222 9.28 -2.44 3.49
CA LEU A 222 9.08 -3.35 2.35
C LEU A 222 10.33 -3.45 1.45
N GLU A 223 11.15 -2.41 1.39
CA GLU A 223 12.38 -2.36 0.60
C GLU A 223 13.56 -3.00 1.34
N SER A 224 13.72 -2.75 2.65
CA SER A 224 14.79 -3.32 3.48
C SER A 224 14.66 -4.84 3.63
N SER A 225 13.43 -5.35 3.55
CA SER A 225 13.13 -6.78 3.51
C SER A 225 13.38 -7.41 2.13
N GLN A 226 13.58 -6.61 1.07
CA GLN A 226 14.24 -7.07 -0.15
C GLN A 226 15.74 -7.02 0.12
N CYS A 227 16.30 -8.13 0.60
CA CYS A 227 17.72 -8.33 0.88
C CYS A 227 18.58 -7.47 -0.05
N SER A 228 19.22 -6.44 0.50
CA SER A 228 20.43 -5.93 -0.13
C SER A 228 21.33 -7.15 -0.30
N ARG A 229 21.69 -7.51 -1.53
CA ARG A 229 22.79 -8.45 -1.79
C ARG A 229 24.09 -7.79 -1.35
N ALA A 230 24.24 -7.51 -0.06
CA ALA A 230 25.54 -7.36 0.55
C ALA A 230 26.04 -8.79 0.71
N ALA A 231 26.72 -9.28 -0.32
CA ALA A 231 27.56 -10.45 -0.21
C ALA A 231 28.56 -10.18 0.92
N THR A 232 28.32 -10.74 2.10
CA THR A 232 29.33 -10.87 3.14
C THR A 232 30.37 -11.84 2.58
N LYS A 233 31.36 -11.31 1.84
CA LYS A 233 32.58 -12.09 1.59
C LYS A 233 33.27 -12.24 2.93
N SER A 234 33.19 -13.44 3.49
CA SER A 234 34.02 -13.88 4.60
C SER A 234 35.48 -13.50 4.32
N VAL A 235 36.03 -12.60 5.12
CA VAL A 235 37.47 -12.36 5.14
C VAL A 235 38.09 -13.59 5.79
N ASN A 236 38.53 -14.54 4.96
CA ASN A 236 39.37 -15.64 5.40
C ASN A 236 40.73 -15.07 5.84
N VAL A 237 40.89 -14.86 7.14
CA VAL A 237 42.19 -14.64 7.76
C VAL A 237 42.91 -15.98 7.80
N ILE A 238 43.67 -16.30 6.73
CA ILE A 238 44.63 -17.40 6.77
C ILE A 238 45.95 -16.83 7.29
N LEU A 239 46.17 -17.03 8.59
CA LEU A 239 47.45 -16.85 9.25
C LEU A 239 48.35 -18.03 8.87
N LEU A 240 49.27 -17.86 7.92
CA LEU A 240 50.31 -18.84 7.63
C LEU A 240 51.67 -18.34 8.12
N LEU A 241 52.01 -18.83 9.32
CA LEU A 241 53.37 -18.91 9.84
C LEU A 241 54.13 -19.99 9.05
N THR A 242 55.20 -19.62 8.35
CA THR A 242 56.29 -20.57 8.06
C THR A 242 57.64 -19.88 8.23
N ILE A 243 58.34 -20.35 9.27
CA ILE A 243 59.75 -20.07 9.56
C ILE A 243 60.58 -21.23 8.96
N LEU A 244 61.82 -20.91 8.58
CA LEU A 244 63.04 -21.75 8.49
C LEU A 244 63.59 -22.16 7.11
N THR A 245 64.65 -21.41 6.73
CA THR A 245 66.03 -21.84 6.42
C THR A 245 66.34 -22.79 5.27
N LEU A 246 67.31 -22.39 4.43
CA LEU A 246 68.60 -23.06 4.18
C LEU A 246 69.43 -22.11 3.27
N ALA A 247 70.43 -21.40 3.82
CA ALA A 247 71.84 -21.80 3.97
C ALA A 247 72.67 -21.66 2.68
N THR A 248 73.58 -20.66 2.70
CA THR A 248 74.98 -20.66 2.21
C THR A 248 75.25 -21.07 0.74
N ILE A 249 76.02 -20.32 -0.05
CA ILE A 249 77.48 -20.34 -0.06
C ILE A 249 78.03 -19.11 -0.84
N SER A 250 79.24 -18.74 -0.45
CA SER A 250 80.06 -17.57 -0.74
C SER A 250 80.64 -17.42 -2.15
N SER A 251 81.07 -16.17 -2.41
CA SER A 251 82.34 -15.74 -3.04
C SER A 251 82.62 -16.09 -4.50
N SER A 252 82.66 -15.06 -5.36
CA SER A 252 83.91 -14.41 -5.82
C SER A 252 83.61 -13.01 -6.35
#